data_AF-U9UU46-F1
#
_entry.id   AF-U9UU46-F1
#
_cell.length_a   1.000
_cell.length_b   1.000
_cell.length_c   1.000
_cell.angle_alpha   90.00
_cell.angle_beta   90.00
_cell.angle_gamma   90.00
#
_symmetry.space_group_name_H-M   'P 1'
#
loop_
_entity.id
_entity.type
_entity.pdbx_description
1 polymer ?
#
loop_
_entity_poly.entity_id
_entity_poly.type
_entity_poly.pdbx_seq_one_letter_code
_entity_poly.pdbx_strand_id
1 'polypeptide(L)'
;TLSGPLVFGLQLKSVKKARESRKRGNLIKPAINCTSSTLEKRAKKIASKVRASFNNDIKGVYHQSDEIVLKSVEFSVNKLDFQLDYEEGENQMEKGHQLQSIVKAIDQGQIPRDSYRDLAATEHHLPRENTVSNERIAITKHMNKIIKFSLVNMKDKNELNNITSQEPDIMNPEIVQEVINTMGLGIRRNAKDILVYLIPQLQK
;
A
#
# COMPACT_ATOMS: atom_id res chain seq x y z
N THR A 1 4.24 34.13 -35.87
CA THR A 1 3.76 32.72 -35.89
C THR A 1 2.27 32.73 -36.13
N LEU A 2 1.81 32.14 -37.24
CA LEU A 2 0.38 32.10 -37.60
C LEU A 2 -0.31 31.00 -36.76
N SER A 3 -1.34 31.36 -36.00
CA SER A 3 -2.07 30.43 -35.13
C SER A 3 -2.83 29.41 -35.97
N GLY A 4 -2.46 28.12 -35.92
CA GLY A 4 -3.09 27.05 -36.69
C GLY A 4 -4.63 27.07 -36.67
N PRO A 5 -5.30 27.24 -35.52
CA PRO A 5 -6.76 27.39 -35.45
C PRO A 5 -7.34 28.54 -36.29
N LEU A 6 -6.60 29.64 -36.47
CA LEU A 6 -6.98 30.77 -37.31
C LEU A 6 -6.77 30.43 -38.80
N VAL A 7 -5.64 29.80 -39.14
CA VAL A 7 -5.30 29.37 -40.51
C VAL A 7 -6.31 28.38 -41.07
N PHE A 8 -6.74 27.42 -40.26
CA PHE A 8 -7.66 26.37 -40.67
C PHE A 8 -9.15 26.75 -40.49
N GLY A 9 -9.46 28.02 -40.18
CA GLY A 9 -10.85 28.47 -40.02
C GLY A 9 -11.62 27.79 -38.87
N LEU A 10 -10.91 27.19 -37.90
CA LEU A 10 -11.53 26.45 -36.79
C LEU A 10 -12.19 27.37 -35.73
N GLN A 11 -12.02 28.69 -35.90
CA GLN A 11 -12.64 29.75 -35.11
C GLN A 11 -13.82 30.45 -35.82
N LEU A 12 -14.24 29.99 -37.01
CA LEU A 12 -15.38 30.57 -37.71
C LEU A 12 -16.66 30.50 -36.85
N LYS A 13 -17.47 31.57 -36.89
CA LYS A 13 -18.75 31.65 -36.13
C LYS A 13 -19.69 30.48 -36.48
N SER A 14 -19.66 30.01 -37.73
CA SER A 14 -20.40 28.82 -38.19
C SER A 14 -19.93 27.54 -37.50
N VAL A 15 -18.62 27.33 -37.39
CA VAL A 15 -18.02 26.18 -36.70
C VAL A 15 -18.31 26.24 -35.20
N LYS A 16 -18.26 27.42 -34.59
CA LYS A 16 -18.67 27.62 -33.18
C LYS A 16 -20.14 27.27 -32.96
N LYS A 17 -21.05 27.78 -33.80
CA LYS A 17 -22.48 27.43 -33.77
C LYS A 17 -22.74 25.93 -33.99
N ALA A 18 -22.01 25.29 -34.89
CA ALA A 18 -22.10 23.85 -35.12
C ALA A 18 -21.63 23.03 -33.90
N ARG A 19 -20.55 23.47 -33.23
CA ARG A 19 -20.09 22.83 -31.98
C ARG A 19 -21.08 23.04 -30.84
N GLU A 20 -21.67 24.23 -30.72
CA GLU A 20 -22.66 24.56 -29.69
C GLU A 20 -23.98 23.83 -29.91
N SER A 21 -24.46 23.69 -31.15
CA SER A 21 -25.64 22.88 -31.49
C SER A 21 -25.41 21.38 -31.33
N ARG A 22 -24.15 20.91 -31.49
CA ARG A 22 -23.73 19.53 -31.20
C ARG A 22 -23.30 19.30 -29.75
N LYS A 23 -23.30 20.32 -28.89
CA LYS A 23 -23.18 20.08 -27.45
C LYS A 23 -24.44 19.30 -27.06
N ARG A 24 -24.33 17.98 -26.97
CA ARG A 24 -25.27 17.14 -26.24
C ARG A 24 -25.38 17.78 -24.85
N GLY A 25 -26.45 18.54 -24.61
CA GLY A 25 -26.65 19.22 -23.33
C GLY A 25 -26.43 18.23 -22.22
N ASN A 26 -25.63 18.59 -21.22
CA ASN A 26 -25.07 17.79 -20.11
C ASN A 26 -25.74 16.42 -19.82
N LEU A 27 -25.71 15.50 -20.78
CA LEU A 27 -26.32 14.19 -20.66
C LEU A 27 -25.33 13.34 -19.89
N ILE A 28 -25.69 13.04 -18.64
CA ILE A 28 -24.91 12.16 -17.79
C ILE A 28 -24.82 10.81 -18.51
N LYS A 29 -23.62 10.47 -18.98
CA LYS A 29 -23.39 9.18 -19.65
C LYS A 29 -23.70 8.02 -18.70
N PRO A 30 -24.32 6.93 -19.19
CA PRO A 30 -24.47 5.69 -18.43
C PRO A 30 -23.11 5.19 -17.93
N ALA A 31 -23.10 4.53 -16.76
CA ALA A 31 -21.87 4.07 -16.12
C ALA A 31 -21.02 3.13 -17.01
N ILE A 32 -21.66 2.29 -17.82
CA ILE A 32 -20.99 1.40 -18.80
C ILE A 32 -20.16 2.16 -19.84
N ASN A 33 -20.50 3.42 -20.10
CA ASN A 33 -19.84 4.29 -21.07
C ASN A 33 -18.92 5.33 -20.38
N CYS A 34 -18.57 5.12 -19.11
CA CYS A 34 -17.71 6.00 -18.34
C CYS A 34 -16.35 5.35 -18.07
N THR A 35 -15.31 6.17 -18.03
CA THR A 35 -14.00 5.75 -17.51
C THR A 35 -14.07 5.57 -16.00
N SER A 36 -13.18 4.76 -15.43
CA SER A 36 -13.00 4.61 -13.98
C SER A 36 -12.86 5.97 -13.27
N SER A 37 -12.01 6.86 -13.80
CA SER A 37 -11.81 8.21 -13.28
C SER A 37 -13.08 9.08 -13.27
N THR A 38 -13.99 8.85 -14.22
CA THR A 38 -15.27 9.56 -14.28
C THR A 38 -16.22 9.03 -13.21
N LEU A 39 -16.27 7.71 -13.04
CA LEU A 39 -17.07 7.04 -12.01
C LEU A 39 -16.61 7.45 -10.61
N GLU A 40 -15.30 7.47 -10.36
CA GLU A 40 -14.72 7.90 -9.10
C GLU A 40 -15.09 9.36 -8.75
N LYS A 41 -15.00 10.28 -9.73
CA LYS A 41 -15.43 11.67 -9.53
C LYS A 41 -16.91 11.79 -9.19
N ARG A 42 -17.75 10.97 -9.81
CA ARG A 42 -19.19 10.92 -9.50
C ARG A 42 -19.42 10.37 -8.09
N ALA A 43 -18.68 9.34 -7.70
CA ALA A 43 -18.76 8.75 -6.37
C ALA A 43 -18.36 9.76 -5.28
N LYS A 44 -17.24 10.48 -5.48
CA LYS A 44 -16.83 11.60 -4.62
C LYS A 44 -17.91 12.67 -4.49
N LYS A 45 -18.57 13.01 -5.60
CA LYS A 45 -19.67 13.98 -5.59
C LYS A 45 -20.89 13.51 -4.79
N ILE A 46 -21.22 12.21 -4.86
CA ILE A 46 -22.28 11.61 -4.03
C ILE A 46 -21.88 11.71 -2.57
N ALA A 47 -20.68 11.26 -2.21
CA ALA A 47 -20.17 11.36 -0.84
C ALA A 47 -20.25 12.81 -0.32
N SER A 48 -19.71 13.80 -1.04
CA SER A 48 -19.82 15.21 -0.62
C SER A 48 -21.26 15.65 -0.32
N LYS A 49 -22.24 15.19 -1.10
CA LYS A 49 -23.66 15.47 -0.85
C LYS A 49 -24.20 14.76 0.39
N VAL A 50 -23.87 13.49 0.58
CA VAL A 50 -24.28 12.71 1.75
C VAL A 50 -23.73 13.36 3.03
N ARG A 51 -22.44 13.74 3.04
CA ARG A 51 -21.82 14.44 4.17
C ARG A 51 -22.51 15.77 4.50
N ALA A 52 -22.87 16.53 3.47
CA ALA A 52 -23.58 17.79 3.65
C ALA A 52 -24.97 17.59 4.27
N SER A 53 -25.74 16.59 3.81
CA SER A 53 -27.04 16.24 4.41
C SER A 53 -26.87 15.79 5.86
N PHE A 54 -25.96 14.83 6.10
CA PHE A 54 -25.67 14.30 7.42
C PHE A 54 -25.39 15.41 8.44
N ASN A 55 -24.49 16.34 8.12
CA ASN A 55 -24.14 17.45 9.00
C ASN A 55 -25.31 18.42 9.29
N ASN A 56 -26.25 18.56 8.34
CA ASN A 56 -27.44 19.38 8.54
C ASN A 56 -28.46 18.69 9.43
N ASP A 57 -28.67 17.40 9.20
CA ASP A 57 -29.74 16.61 9.82
C ASP A 57 -29.41 16.23 11.27
N ILE A 58 -28.13 16.04 11.61
CA ILE A 58 -27.67 15.68 12.96
C ILE A 58 -28.27 16.58 14.04
N LYS A 59 -28.31 17.90 13.81
CA LYS A 59 -28.72 18.88 14.81
C LYS A 59 -30.19 18.73 15.25
N GLY A 60 -31.00 18.04 14.46
CA GLY A 60 -32.41 17.75 14.76
C GLY A 60 -32.67 16.33 15.28
N VAL A 61 -31.65 15.46 15.30
CA VAL A 61 -31.80 14.04 15.65
C VAL A 61 -31.08 13.68 16.94
N TYR A 62 -29.88 14.23 17.15
CA TYR A 62 -29.05 13.95 18.32
C TYR A 62 -28.84 15.20 19.18
N HIS A 63 -28.45 14.98 20.44
CA HIS A 63 -28.11 16.06 21.34
C HIS A 63 -26.76 16.69 20.95
N GLN A 64 -26.59 18.00 21.17
CA GLN A 64 -25.38 18.73 20.76
C GLN A 64 -24.11 18.29 21.49
N SER A 65 -24.25 17.58 22.60
CA SER A 65 -23.14 17.03 23.38
C SER A 65 -22.64 15.69 22.86
N ASP A 66 -23.39 15.01 22.00
CA ASP A 66 -23.00 13.72 21.45
C ASP A 66 -22.01 13.92 20.29
N GLU A 67 -20.93 13.13 20.28
CA GLU A 67 -19.98 13.13 19.16
C GLU A 67 -20.50 12.23 18.04
N ILE A 68 -20.95 12.84 16.94
CA ILE A 68 -21.55 12.11 15.81
C ILE A 68 -20.70 12.33 14.57
N VAL A 69 -20.18 11.23 14.03
CA VAL A 69 -19.25 11.25 12.89
C VAL A 69 -19.71 10.29 11.81
N LEU A 70 -19.77 10.76 10.56
CA LEU A 70 -19.99 9.92 9.39
C LEU A 70 -18.66 9.31 8.96
N LYS A 71 -18.51 8.00 9.15
CA LYS A 71 -17.25 7.28 8.87
C LYS A 71 -17.01 7.04 7.38
N SER A 72 -17.96 6.40 6.70
CA SER A 72 -17.86 6.06 5.28
C SER A 72 -19.22 6.15 4.57
N VAL A 73 -19.19 6.16 3.23
CA VAL A 73 -20.35 5.88 2.39
C VAL A 73 -20.02 4.72 1.47
N GLU A 74 -20.88 3.71 1.50
CA GLU A 74 -20.81 2.55 0.63
C GLU A 74 -22.06 2.48 -0.24
N PHE A 75 -21.87 2.28 -1.55
CA PHE A 75 -22.96 2.11 -2.50
C PHE A 75 -22.46 1.45 -3.78
N SER A 76 -23.37 0.85 -4.56
CA SER A 76 -23.02 0.18 -5.80
C SER A 76 -23.69 0.81 -7.02
N VAL A 77 -23.01 0.76 -8.17
CA VAL A 77 -23.55 1.16 -9.47
C VAL A 77 -23.25 0.07 -10.48
N ASN A 78 -24.29 -0.59 -11.01
CA ASN A 78 -24.15 -1.70 -11.96
C ASN A 78 -23.19 -2.81 -11.46
N LYS A 79 -23.28 -3.18 -10.17
CA LYS A 79 -22.40 -4.18 -9.51
C LYS A 79 -20.94 -3.73 -9.35
N LEU A 80 -20.65 -2.45 -9.54
CA LEU A 80 -19.39 -1.85 -9.12
C LEU A 80 -19.61 -1.19 -7.77
N ASP A 81 -18.90 -1.67 -6.76
CA ASP A 81 -18.99 -1.16 -5.41
C ASP A 81 -18.06 0.04 -5.22
N PHE A 82 -18.57 1.06 -4.54
CA PHE A 82 -17.85 2.26 -4.18
C PHE A 82 -17.90 2.41 -2.67
N GLN A 83 -16.73 2.50 -2.05
CA GLN A 83 -16.56 2.89 -0.66
C GLN A 83 -15.74 4.17 -0.62
N LEU A 84 -16.24 5.16 0.12
CA LEU A 84 -15.55 6.42 0.38
C LEU A 84 -15.55 6.69 1.87
N ASP A 85 -14.37 6.62 2.47
CA ASP A 85 -14.15 6.96 3.86
C ASP A 85 -13.94 8.49 3.98
N TYR A 86 -14.62 9.13 4.95
CA TYR A 86 -14.44 10.55 5.26
C TYR A 86 -13.39 10.81 6.33
N GLU A 87 -12.90 9.75 6.97
CA GLU A 87 -11.80 9.85 7.91
C GLU A 87 -10.53 10.25 7.14
N GLU A 88 -10.26 11.56 7.13
CA GLU A 88 -8.99 12.14 6.69
C GLU A 88 -7.88 11.94 7.74
N GLY A 89 -8.20 11.24 8.82
CA GLY A 89 -7.30 10.95 9.93
C GLY A 89 -7.78 9.75 10.72
N GLU A 90 -7.73 8.55 10.13
CA GLU A 90 -7.40 7.39 10.96
C GLU A 90 -6.11 7.76 11.72
N ASN A 91 -6.12 7.67 13.04
CA ASN A 91 -4.95 7.98 13.86
C ASN A 91 -3.75 7.29 13.21
N GLN A 92 -2.71 8.03 12.83
CA GLN A 92 -1.54 7.42 12.17
C GLN A 92 -0.97 6.26 13.02
N MET A 93 -1.15 6.32 14.34
CA MET A 93 -0.87 5.21 15.24
C MET A 93 -1.73 3.96 14.99
N GLU A 94 -3.05 4.08 14.81
CA GLU A 94 -3.95 2.95 14.53
C GLU A 94 -3.66 2.29 13.18
N LYS A 95 -3.37 3.09 12.13
CA LYS A 95 -2.89 2.57 10.83
C LYS A 95 -1.57 1.82 10.97
N GLY A 96 -0.63 2.38 11.75
CA GLY A 96 0.65 1.74 12.03
C GLY A 96 0.46 0.39 12.73
N HIS A 97 -0.37 0.32 13.77
CA HIS A 97 -0.65 -0.93 14.49
C HIS A 97 -1.37 -1.96 13.61
N GLN A 98 -2.28 -1.53 12.74
CA GLN A 98 -2.95 -2.41 11.78
C GLN A 98 -1.95 -2.99 10.77
N LEU A 99 -1.10 -2.15 10.17
CA LEU A 99 -0.07 -2.60 9.23
C LEU A 99 0.92 -3.56 9.88
N GLN A 100 1.37 -3.27 11.10
CA GLN A 100 2.26 -4.16 11.86
C GLN A 100 1.60 -5.51 12.17
N SER A 101 0.31 -5.50 12.51
CA SER A 101 -0.46 -6.73 12.75
C SER A 101 -0.58 -7.58 11.49
N ILE A 102 -0.78 -6.94 10.34
CA ILE A 102 -0.82 -7.61 9.03
C ILE A 102 0.55 -8.19 8.68
N VAL A 103 1.63 -7.41 8.84
CA VAL A 103 3.00 -7.90 8.62
C VAL A 103 3.28 -9.13 9.48
N LYS A 104 2.92 -9.07 10.76
CA LYS A 104 3.06 -10.19 11.71
C LYS A 104 2.27 -11.41 11.26
N ALA A 105 1.01 -11.26 10.84
CA ALA A 105 0.19 -12.37 10.37
C ALA A 105 0.77 -13.02 9.10
N ILE A 106 1.27 -12.21 8.16
CA ILE A 106 1.95 -12.70 6.94
C ILE A 106 3.23 -13.47 7.31
N ASP A 107 4.04 -12.97 8.24
CA ASP A 107 5.27 -13.63 8.70
C ASP A 107 4.97 -14.95 9.42
N GLN A 108 4.01 -14.95 10.34
CA GLN A 108 3.62 -16.15 11.09
C GLN A 108 2.95 -17.19 10.20
N GLY A 109 2.13 -16.75 9.24
CA GLY A 109 1.46 -17.62 8.27
C GLY A 109 2.34 -18.02 7.08
N GLN A 110 3.58 -17.53 7.01
CA GLN A 110 4.51 -17.74 5.89
C GLN A 110 3.86 -17.44 4.52
N ILE A 111 3.01 -16.41 4.46
CA ILE A 111 2.24 -16.09 3.25
C ILE A 111 3.20 -15.53 2.20
N PRO A 112 3.31 -16.16 1.01
CA PRO A 112 4.15 -15.65 -0.06
C PRO A 112 3.70 -14.26 -0.51
N ARG A 113 4.66 -13.44 -0.94
CA ARG A 113 4.41 -12.08 -1.42
C ARG A 113 3.37 -12.02 -2.54
N ASP A 114 3.46 -12.93 -3.50
CA ASP A 114 2.53 -12.98 -4.63
C ASP A 114 1.13 -13.37 -4.17
N SER A 115 1.00 -14.32 -3.24
CA SER A 115 -0.29 -14.70 -2.65
C SER A 115 -0.95 -13.54 -1.92
N TYR A 116 -0.19 -12.78 -1.12
CA TYR A 116 -0.72 -11.58 -0.48
C TYR A 116 -1.12 -10.51 -1.49
N ARG A 117 -0.35 -10.34 -2.57
CA ARG A 117 -0.68 -9.39 -3.65
C ARG A 117 -2.02 -9.72 -4.31
N ASP A 118 -2.29 -10.99 -4.57
CA ASP A 118 -3.55 -11.45 -5.17
C ASP A 118 -4.74 -11.27 -4.21
N LEU A 119 -4.54 -11.55 -2.92
CA LEU A 119 -5.54 -11.29 -1.88
C LEU A 119 -5.87 -9.80 -1.77
N ALA A 120 -4.86 -8.95 -1.67
CA ALA A 120 -5.02 -7.49 -1.59
C ALA A 120 -5.48 -6.87 -2.93
N ALA A 121 -5.46 -7.60 -4.03
CA ALA A 121 -6.07 -7.18 -5.29
C ALA A 121 -7.60 -7.32 -5.25
N THR A 122 -8.08 -8.33 -4.53
CA THR A 122 -9.50 -8.72 -4.45
C THR A 122 -10.22 -8.04 -3.28
N GLU A 123 -9.57 -7.90 -2.13
CA GLU A 123 -10.12 -7.26 -0.93
C GLU A 123 -9.69 -5.79 -0.85
N HIS A 124 -10.67 -4.88 -0.85
CA HIS A 124 -10.43 -3.44 -0.86
C HIS A 124 -9.96 -2.91 0.50
N HIS A 125 -10.31 -3.58 1.60
CA HIS A 125 -9.88 -3.19 2.95
C HIS A 125 -8.44 -3.61 3.29
N LEU A 126 -7.81 -4.46 2.47
CA LEU A 126 -6.43 -4.85 2.68
C LEU A 126 -5.45 -3.80 2.14
N PRO A 127 -4.39 -3.46 2.90
CA PRO A 127 -3.36 -2.58 2.40
C PRO A 127 -2.63 -3.26 1.23
N ARG A 128 -2.32 -2.46 0.21
CA ARG A 128 -1.58 -2.93 -0.96
C ARG A 128 -0.21 -3.48 -0.55
N GLU A 129 0.27 -4.43 -1.34
CA GLU A 129 1.53 -5.15 -1.08
C GLU A 129 2.72 -4.20 -0.86
N ASN A 130 2.82 -3.10 -1.61
CA ASN A 130 3.89 -2.12 -1.45
C ASN A 130 3.89 -1.46 -0.07
N THR A 131 2.73 -1.15 0.49
CA THR A 131 2.59 -0.57 1.83
C THR A 131 3.06 -1.55 2.89
N VAL A 132 2.67 -2.82 2.78
CA VAL A 132 3.12 -3.90 3.68
C VAL A 132 4.62 -4.12 3.57
N SER A 133 5.17 -4.12 2.35
CA SER A 133 6.61 -4.23 2.11
C SER A 133 7.39 -3.06 2.72
N ASN A 134 6.88 -1.84 2.60
CA ASN A 134 7.50 -0.67 3.20
C ASN A 134 7.51 -0.76 4.73
N GLU A 135 6.43 -1.24 5.35
CA GLU A 135 6.37 -1.45 6.79
C GLU A 135 7.38 -2.53 7.23
N ARG A 136 7.52 -3.63 6.48
CA ARG A 136 8.57 -4.65 6.73
C ARG A 136 9.98 -4.05 6.71
N ILE A 137 10.25 -3.17 5.76
CA ILE A 137 11.53 -2.45 5.66
C ILE A 137 11.71 -1.54 6.88
N ALA A 138 10.67 -0.81 7.29
CA ALA A 138 10.71 0.07 8.45
C ALA A 138 10.99 -0.70 9.75
N ILE A 139 10.30 -1.84 9.96
CA ILE A 139 10.55 -2.76 11.07
C ILE A 139 11.98 -3.28 11.03
N THR A 140 12.47 -3.72 9.86
CA THR A 140 13.84 -4.22 9.70
C THR A 140 14.88 -3.15 10.05
N LYS A 141 14.65 -1.90 9.62
CA LYS A 141 15.51 -0.75 9.93
C LYS A 141 15.48 -0.41 11.42
N HIS A 142 14.31 -0.50 12.05
CA HIS A 142 14.17 -0.30 13.49
C HIS A 142 14.91 -1.39 14.27
N MET A 143 14.68 -2.66 13.91
CA MET A 143 15.37 -3.81 14.52
C MET A 143 16.89 -3.73 14.34
N ASN A 144 17.39 -3.24 13.19
CA ASN A 144 18.84 -3.07 13.00
C ASN A 144 19.48 -2.05 13.96
N LYS A 145 18.70 -1.08 14.48
CA LYS A 145 19.19 -0.16 15.51
C LYS A 145 19.32 -0.83 16.88
N ILE A 146 18.46 -1.81 17.15
CA ILE A 146 18.40 -2.54 18.42
C ILE A 146 19.40 -3.70 18.41
N ILE A 147 19.26 -4.60 17.44
CA ILE A 147 20.13 -5.74 17.20
C ILE A 147 20.78 -5.52 15.83
N LYS A 148 22.03 -5.04 15.86
CA LYS A 148 22.78 -4.80 14.62
C LYS A 148 22.93 -6.10 13.83
N PHE A 149 22.71 -6.00 12.53
CA PHE A 149 23.05 -7.06 11.60
C PHE A 149 23.94 -6.52 10.48
N SER A 150 24.76 -7.39 9.92
CA SER A 150 25.53 -7.14 8.72
C SER A 150 25.08 -8.08 7.62
N LEU A 151 25.11 -7.60 6.39
CA LEU A 151 24.92 -8.44 5.21
C LEU A 151 26.24 -9.17 4.95
N VAL A 152 26.16 -10.47 4.67
CA VAL A 152 27.32 -11.30 4.34
C VAL A 152 27.07 -11.90 2.97
N ASN A 153 28.05 -11.77 2.07
CA ASN A 153 27.98 -12.42 0.79
C ASN A 153 28.51 -13.84 0.93
N MET A 154 27.62 -14.84 0.88
CA MET A 154 28.00 -16.24 1.06
C MET A 154 28.86 -16.78 -0.09
N LYS A 155 28.96 -16.05 -1.20
CA LYS A 155 29.88 -16.34 -2.31
C LYS A 155 31.30 -15.87 -2.04
N ASP A 156 31.49 -14.95 -1.09
CA ASP A 156 32.81 -14.45 -0.71
C ASP A 156 33.44 -15.37 0.34
N LYS A 157 34.42 -16.18 -0.11
CA LYS A 157 35.15 -17.14 0.74
C LYS A 157 35.87 -16.44 1.90
N ASN A 158 36.26 -15.18 1.76
CA ASN A 158 36.97 -14.46 2.82
C ASN A 158 36.07 -14.12 4.00
N GLU A 159 34.78 -13.82 3.76
CA GLU A 159 33.82 -13.58 4.83
C GLU A 159 33.46 -14.88 5.57
N LEU A 160 33.44 -16.02 4.85
CA LEU A 160 33.08 -17.33 5.39
C LEU A 160 34.18 -17.99 6.23
N ASN A 161 35.45 -17.78 5.86
CA ASN A 161 36.60 -18.31 6.60
C ASN A 161 36.70 -17.76 8.03
N ASN A 162 36.16 -16.56 8.28
CA ASN A 162 36.10 -15.98 9.63
C ASN A 162 34.96 -16.57 10.51
N ILE A 163 34.07 -17.37 9.93
CA ILE A 163 32.87 -17.92 10.59
C ILE A 163 33.06 -19.40 10.95
N THR A 164 33.89 -20.11 10.20
CA THR A 164 34.00 -21.57 10.26
C THR A 164 35.24 -21.97 11.07
N SER A 165 35.04 -22.27 12.35
CA SER A 165 36.11 -22.78 13.23
C SER A 165 36.08 -24.31 13.40
N GLN A 166 35.12 -24.99 12.74
CA GLN A 166 34.90 -26.43 12.83
C GLN A 166 35.29 -27.12 11.53
N GLU A 167 35.75 -28.36 11.66
CA GLU A 167 36.01 -29.24 10.53
C GLU A 167 34.69 -29.53 9.80
N PRO A 168 34.61 -29.35 8.47
CA PRO A 168 33.37 -29.51 7.74
C PRO A 168 32.97 -30.98 7.63
N ASP A 169 31.72 -31.31 7.99
CA ASP A 169 31.16 -32.67 7.88
C ASP A 169 31.00 -33.15 6.42
N ILE A 170 30.96 -32.21 5.46
CA ILE A 170 30.84 -32.47 4.03
C ILE A 170 32.06 -31.92 3.32
N MET A 171 32.90 -32.81 2.78
CA MET A 171 34.12 -32.43 2.06
C MET A 171 34.02 -32.60 0.54
N ASN A 172 32.87 -33.04 0.00
CA ASN A 172 32.72 -33.19 -1.45
C ASN A 172 32.74 -31.80 -2.13
N PRO A 173 33.73 -31.51 -2.99
CA PRO A 173 33.93 -30.19 -3.57
C PRO A 173 32.81 -29.76 -4.52
N GLU A 174 32.15 -30.69 -5.22
CA GLU A 174 31.00 -30.37 -6.09
C GLU A 174 29.80 -29.91 -5.26
N ILE A 175 29.49 -30.64 -4.18
CA ILE A 175 28.39 -30.30 -3.26
C ILE A 175 28.67 -28.95 -2.60
N VAL A 176 29.89 -28.74 -2.09
CA VAL A 176 30.27 -27.47 -1.46
C VAL A 176 30.13 -26.30 -2.44
N GLN A 177 30.56 -26.47 -3.68
CA GLN A 177 30.48 -25.42 -4.68
C GLN A 177 29.05 -25.15 -5.14
N GLU A 178 28.20 -26.17 -5.27
CA GLU A 178 26.78 -26.01 -5.59
C GLU A 178 26.03 -25.26 -4.47
N VAL A 179 26.28 -25.62 -3.21
CA VAL A 179 25.72 -24.90 -2.06
C VAL A 179 26.22 -23.45 -2.05
N ILE A 180 27.50 -23.18 -2.26
CA ILE A 180 28.02 -21.79 -2.34
C ILE A 180 27.38 -21.01 -3.49
N ASN A 181 27.17 -21.65 -4.65
CA ASN A 181 26.59 -21.00 -5.82
C ASN A 181 25.11 -20.67 -5.64
N THR A 182 24.38 -21.54 -4.94
CA THR A 182 22.95 -21.36 -4.60
C THR A 182 22.75 -20.42 -3.42
N MET A 183 23.73 -20.34 -2.51
CA MET A 183 23.72 -19.39 -1.41
C MET A 183 23.81 -17.94 -1.94
N GLY A 184 22.83 -17.13 -1.54
CA GLY A 184 22.76 -15.70 -1.86
C GLY A 184 23.40 -14.84 -0.78
N LEU A 185 22.76 -13.71 -0.49
CA LEU A 185 23.14 -12.84 0.63
C LEU A 185 22.58 -13.42 1.92
N GLY A 186 23.44 -13.60 2.91
CA GLY A 186 23.06 -13.96 4.27
C GLY A 186 22.99 -12.74 5.18
N ILE A 187 22.25 -12.90 6.29
CA ILE A 187 22.19 -11.91 7.36
C ILE A 187 22.97 -12.47 8.55
N ARG A 188 23.98 -11.73 9.02
CA ARG A 188 24.75 -12.05 10.22
C ARG A 188 24.30 -11.19 11.38
N ARG A 189 24.06 -11.81 12.53
CA ARG A 189 23.74 -11.14 13.81
C ARG A 189 24.63 -11.66 14.92
N ASN A 190 24.95 -10.81 15.89
CA ASN A 190 25.69 -11.23 17.06
C ASN A 190 24.74 -11.98 18.01
N ALA A 191 25.07 -13.24 18.33
CA ALA A 191 24.29 -14.06 19.24
C ALA A 191 24.17 -13.42 20.64
N LYS A 192 25.21 -12.74 21.13
CA LYS A 192 25.17 -11.99 22.40
C LYS A 192 24.13 -10.88 22.36
N ASP A 193 24.09 -10.10 21.29
CA ASP A 193 23.13 -8.99 21.15
C ASP A 193 21.70 -9.50 21.06
N ILE A 194 21.47 -10.65 20.39
CA ILE A 194 20.17 -11.33 20.38
C ILE A 194 19.78 -11.78 21.80
N LEU A 195 20.69 -12.47 22.50
CA LEU A 195 20.42 -12.99 23.84
C LEU A 195 20.14 -11.87 24.85
N VAL A 196 20.88 -10.76 24.78
CA VAL A 196 20.65 -9.57 25.61
C VAL A 196 19.28 -8.95 25.30
N TYR A 197 18.87 -8.90 24.03
CA TYR A 197 17.55 -8.40 23.67
C TYR A 197 16.41 -9.29 24.21
N LEU A 198 16.58 -10.61 24.16
CA LEU A 198 15.57 -11.57 24.66
C LEU A 198 15.53 -11.65 26.18
N ILE A 199 16.69 -11.53 26.84
CA ILE A 199 16.84 -11.64 28.29
C ILE A 199 17.64 -10.42 28.79
N PRO A 200 16.97 -9.28 29.04
CA PRO A 200 17.65 -8.03 29.42
C PRO A 200 18.49 -8.13 30.69
N GLN A 201 18.17 -9.07 31.59
CA GLN A 201 18.92 -9.31 32.83
C GLN A 201 20.36 -9.79 32.60
N LEU A 202 20.72 -10.16 31.36
CA LEU A 202 22.09 -10.52 30.97
C LEU A 202 22.99 -9.31 30.67
N GLN A 203 22.45 -8.08 30.67
CA GLN A 203 23.26 -6.85 30.69
C GLN A 203 23.96 -6.72 32.05
N LYS A 204 25.16 -7.28 32.16
CA LYS A 204 26.14 -6.93 33.19
C LYS A 204 27.19 -6.00 32.62
#